data_AF-A0A8H6G6C2-F1
#
_entry.id   AF-A0A8H6G6C2-F1
#
_cell.length_a   1.000
_cell.length_b   1.000
_cell.length_c   1.000
_cell.angle_alpha   90.00
_cell.angle_beta   90.00
_cell.angle_gamma   90.00
#
_symmetry.space_group_name_H-M   'P 1'
#
loop_
_entity.id
_entity.type
_entity.pdbx_description
1 polymer ?
#
loop_
_entity_poly.entity_id
_entity_poly.type
_entity_poly.pdbx_seq_one_letter_code
_entity_poly.pdbx_strand_id
1 'polypeptide(L)'
;MMTWMWTLIVLSWFFFFNACVAASLDICPLNSNDTVTTSSNITWAQAVDQPIRQLDGPSYLRPDIGGALVPWVYSIIILLVHIPVVIIRVVKWEAVQTWCLGATVFTIAITAQAFASTNFRSDKILTWTPLLLVIDAGSMAQVLFLVVEDYELLTRLRRAIMPPRAKPSEEPFLHDEEAGKSGDPDEGVFIAMRTVSPVASATAPTSSTHPPLFTSKPLYVALISSLLLISVFALQFLGLHHAVNAARQSAPSVSWCSPIFQPFGVAVLDGNCNVWPILQTFSKGVGCILIPGNQQMAWLKATVAGTGISIALELVDIGILATVHSGTRWRGVKMRRPWFTMFSGVAVLGLILVFGVVYSTILPPGISEKVWIVMDAGAVTVYEGELGTAGLRGAMIGWNDGVFQGWGNTYFGSWAV
;
A
#
# COMPACT_ATOMS: atom_id res chain seq x y z
N MET A 1 -9.22 -25.42 0.50
CA MET A 1 -8.15 -24.44 0.22
C MET A 1 -8.37 -23.11 0.92
N MET A 2 -9.49 -22.40 0.73
CA MET A 2 -9.75 -21.11 1.41
C MET A 2 -9.66 -21.19 2.94
N THR A 3 -10.19 -22.23 3.59
CA THR A 3 -10.15 -22.36 5.07
C THR A 3 -8.74 -22.53 5.63
N TRP A 4 -7.85 -23.21 4.92
CA TRP A 4 -6.47 -23.45 5.35
C TRP A 4 -5.60 -22.18 5.31
N MET A 5 -5.89 -21.28 4.36
CA MET A 5 -5.19 -20.01 4.21
C MET A 5 -5.52 -19.03 5.36
N TRP A 6 -6.77 -19.05 5.85
CA TRP A 6 -7.18 -18.25 7.02
C TRP A 6 -6.50 -18.73 8.31
N THR A 7 -6.35 -20.03 8.52
CA THR A 7 -5.65 -20.57 9.70
C THR A 7 -4.17 -20.21 9.76
N LEU A 8 -3.46 -20.16 8.63
CA LEU A 8 -2.05 -19.76 8.62
C LEU A 8 -1.87 -18.25 8.88
N ILE A 9 -2.81 -17.42 8.44
CA ILE A 9 -2.83 -15.99 8.75
C ILE A 9 -3.17 -15.77 10.23
N VAL A 10 -4.10 -16.53 10.82
CA VAL A 10 -4.45 -16.39 12.24
C VAL A 10 -3.37 -16.97 13.17
N LEU A 11 -2.64 -18.02 12.76
CA LEU A 11 -1.57 -18.61 13.57
C LEU A 11 -0.29 -17.76 13.60
N SER A 12 -0.02 -16.96 12.56
CA SER A 12 1.09 -15.99 12.61
C SER A 12 0.81 -14.82 13.55
N TRP A 13 -0.46 -14.55 13.86
CA TRP A 13 -0.87 -13.49 14.80
C TRP A 13 -0.64 -13.86 16.28
N PHE A 14 -0.73 -15.13 16.63
CA PHE A 14 -0.56 -15.57 18.02
C PHE A 14 0.90 -15.55 18.51
N PHE A 15 1.89 -15.54 17.61
CA PHE A 15 3.30 -15.52 18.00
C PHE A 15 3.85 -14.13 18.34
N PHE A 16 3.10 -13.05 18.12
CA PHE A 16 3.59 -11.67 18.35
C PHE A 16 3.18 -11.04 19.69
N PHE A 17 2.31 -11.69 20.47
CA PHE A 17 1.82 -11.17 21.76
C PHE A 17 2.30 -12.05 22.92
N ASN A 18 3.55 -11.88 23.34
CA ASN A 18 3.95 -12.31 24.69
C ASN A 18 5.20 -11.56 25.15
N ALA A 19 4.99 -10.57 26.02
CA ALA A 19 5.77 -10.31 27.23
C ALA A 19 5.51 -8.86 27.67
N CYS A 20 4.73 -8.68 28.73
CA CYS A 20 4.81 -7.47 29.54
C CYS A 20 4.71 -7.91 31.00
N VAL A 21 5.85 -7.97 31.67
CA VAL A 21 5.95 -8.18 33.12
C VAL A 21 6.02 -6.80 33.75
N ALA A 22 5.07 -6.49 34.62
CA ALA A 22 5.10 -5.27 35.41
C ALA A 22 6.16 -5.40 36.51
N ALA A 23 7.18 -4.56 36.47
CA ALA A 23 8.16 -4.41 37.55
C ALA A 23 7.72 -3.28 38.50
N SER A 24 7.90 -3.49 39.81
CA SER A 24 7.66 -2.48 40.83
C SER A 24 8.78 -1.44 40.85
N LEU A 25 8.40 -0.17 40.93
CA LEU A 25 9.27 1.02 40.92
C LEU A 25 10.01 1.19 42.26
N ASP A 26 11.29 0.82 42.27
CA ASP A 26 12.30 1.50 43.11
C ASP A 26 13.02 2.54 42.23
N ILE A 27 13.43 3.66 42.82
CA ILE A 27 14.23 4.68 42.12
C ILE A 27 15.48 3.99 41.56
N CYS A 28 15.64 4.12 40.25
CA CYS A 28 16.69 3.50 39.48
C CYS A 28 18.08 3.64 40.12
N PRO A 29 18.82 2.54 40.37
CA PRO A 29 20.22 2.62 40.77
C PRO A 29 21.05 3.03 39.55
N LEU A 30 21.08 4.32 39.25
CA LEU A 30 21.93 4.88 38.20
C LEU A 30 23.39 4.74 38.59
N ASN A 31 24.24 4.47 37.60
CA ASN A 31 25.68 4.49 37.81
C ASN A 31 26.10 5.93 38.14
N SER A 32 26.78 6.13 39.27
CA SER A 32 27.16 7.46 39.77
C SER A 32 28.06 8.24 38.80
N ASN A 33 28.66 7.55 37.82
CA ASN A 33 29.61 8.11 36.88
C ASN A 33 28.98 8.56 35.55
N ASP A 34 27.69 8.31 35.32
CA ASP A 34 27.01 8.78 34.11
C ASP A 34 26.77 10.30 34.22
N THR A 35 27.41 11.06 33.34
CA THR A 35 27.35 12.53 33.32
C THR A 35 26.20 13.04 32.47
N VAL A 36 25.47 14.04 32.96
CA VAL A 36 24.53 14.83 32.15
C VAL A 36 25.25 16.09 31.71
N THR A 37 25.33 16.33 30.40
CA THR A 37 25.92 17.56 29.87
C THR A 37 25.02 18.77 30.15
N THR A 38 25.14 19.36 31.34
CA THR A 38 24.50 20.62 31.74
C THR A 38 25.53 21.76 31.74
N SER A 39 25.07 23.01 31.88
CA SER A 39 25.91 24.19 32.10
C SER A 39 26.87 24.06 33.30
N SER A 40 26.53 23.19 34.25
CA SER A 40 27.28 22.90 35.47
C SER A 40 27.95 21.52 35.47
N ASN A 41 27.87 20.75 34.37
CA ASN A 41 28.36 19.37 34.26
C ASN A 41 28.06 18.53 35.50
N ILE A 42 26.77 18.33 35.81
CA ILE A 42 26.35 17.50 36.94
C ILE A 42 26.22 16.02 36.54
N THR A 43 26.44 15.14 37.50
CA THR A 43 26.14 13.70 37.37
C THR A 43 24.65 13.44 37.57
N TRP A 44 24.16 12.31 37.09
CA TRP A 44 22.79 11.88 37.39
C TRP A 44 22.52 11.74 38.88
N ALA A 45 23.49 11.27 39.66
CA ALA A 45 23.37 11.19 41.12
C ALA A 45 23.07 12.58 41.73
N GLN A 46 23.81 13.60 41.30
CA GLN A 46 23.59 14.99 41.74
C GLN A 46 22.26 15.57 41.24
N ALA A 47 21.77 15.13 40.07
CA ALA A 47 20.46 15.53 39.56
C ALA A 47 19.33 14.92 40.40
N VAL A 48 19.44 13.64 40.75
CA VAL A 48 18.45 12.90 41.55
C VAL A 48 18.36 13.42 42.99
N ASP A 49 19.45 13.97 43.53
CA ASP A 49 19.47 14.63 44.84
C ASP A 49 18.70 15.98 44.86
N GLN A 50 18.33 16.53 43.69
CA GLN A 50 17.50 17.73 43.64
C GLN A 50 16.06 17.43 44.04
N PRO A 51 15.35 18.37 44.68
CA PRO A 51 13.93 18.20 44.98
C PRO A 51 13.13 18.01 43.68
N ILE A 52 12.51 16.84 43.54
CA ILE A 52 11.69 16.48 42.38
C ILE A 52 10.39 17.29 42.43
N ARG A 53 10.11 18.02 41.35
CA ARG A 53 8.85 18.75 41.16
C ARG A 53 7.91 17.94 40.28
N GLN A 54 6.62 17.92 40.58
CA GLN A 54 5.64 17.25 39.72
C GLN A 54 5.13 18.22 38.65
N LEU A 55 5.01 17.73 37.42
CA LEU A 55 4.34 18.43 36.34
C LEU A 55 2.82 18.25 36.43
N ASP A 56 2.09 19.29 36.07
CA ASP A 56 0.63 19.26 36.05
C ASP A 56 0.11 18.47 34.84
N GLY A 57 -0.26 17.22 35.08
CA GLY A 57 -0.96 16.35 34.14
C GLY A 57 -0.07 15.62 33.13
N PRO A 58 -0.64 14.63 32.42
CA PRO A 58 0.09 13.84 31.45
C PRO A 58 0.33 14.62 30.15
N SER A 59 1.45 14.34 29.51
CA SER A 59 1.74 14.80 28.14
C SER A 59 1.87 13.62 27.21
N TYR A 60 1.73 13.81 25.91
CA TYR A 60 1.88 12.71 24.96
C TYR A 60 3.29 12.63 24.38
N LEU A 61 3.74 11.42 24.11
CA LEU A 61 4.92 11.15 23.30
C LEU A 61 4.48 10.76 21.89
N ARG A 62 4.91 11.51 20.88
CA ARG A 62 4.58 11.21 19.47
C ARG A 62 5.84 10.92 18.65
N PRO A 63 5.74 10.10 17.60
CA PRO A 63 6.85 9.97 16.67
C PRO A 63 7.07 11.30 15.93
N ASP A 64 8.33 11.62 15.66
CA ASP A 64 8.70 12.69 14.73
C ASP A 64 8.48 12.23 13.27
N ILE A 65 8.96 13.01 12.32
CA ILE A 65 8.73 12.86 10.89
C ILE A 65 8.90 11.41 10.38
N GLY A 66 7.80 10.81 9.93
CA GLY A 66 7.79 9.49 9.28
C GLY A 66 7.80 8.30 10.24
N GLY A 67 7.75 8.53 11.56
CA GLY A 67 7.75 7.47 12.56
C GLY A 67 6.37 6.86 12.85
N ALA A 68 5.36 7.11 12.00
CA ALA A 68 4.01 6.57 12.15
C ALA A 68 3.53 5.82 10.91
N LEU A 69 2.68 4.81 11.12
CA LEU A 69 1.89 4.16 10.06
C LEU A 69 0.76 5.08 9.59
N VAL A 70 0.13 4.71 8.48
CA VAL A 70 -1.12 5.34 8.03
C VAL A 70 -2.10 5.43 9.21
N PRO A 71 -2.57 6.62 9.59
CA PRO A 71 -3.51 6.79 10.69
C PRO A 71 -4.69 5.83 10.56
N TRP A 72 -5.07 5.18 11.66
CA TRP A 72 -6.08 4.12 11.62
C TRP A 72 -7.42 4.63 11.09
N VAL A 73 -7.79 5.89 11.31
CA VAL A 73 -9.00 6.50 10.73
C VAL A 73 -8.92 6.53 9.19
N TYR A 74 -7.77 6.88 8.61
CA TYR A 74 -7.58 6.84 7.17
C TYR A 74 -7.66 5.39 6.67
N SER A 75 -7.06 4.45 7.40
CA SER A 75 -7.13 3.02 7.07
C SER A 75 -8.56 2.47 7.12
N ILE A 76 -9.41 2.91 8.06
CA ILE A 76 -10.84 2.56 8.09
C ILE A 76 -11.53 3.09 6.85
N ILE A 77 -11.33 4.36 6.49
CA ILE A 77 -11.96 4.96 5.31
C ILE A 77 -11.55 4.18 4.05
N ILE A 78 -10.24 3.91 3.91
CA ILE A 78 -9.70 3.12 2.80
C ILE A 78 -10.35 1.72 2.79
N LEU A 79 -10.44 1.04 3.92
CA LEU A 79 -11.04 -0.29 4.02
C LEU A 79 -12.54 -0.29 3.67
N LEU A 80 -13.29 0.68 4.17
CA LEU A 80 -14.73 0.86 3.89
C LEU A 80 -15.00 1.13 2.41
N VAL A 81 -14.08 1.77 1.70
CA VAL A 81 -14.15 1.95 0.25
C VAL A 81 -13.74 0.67 -0.49
N HIS A 82 -12.66 0.01 -0.07
CA HIS A 82 -12.10 -1.11 -0.81
C HIS A 82 -12.90 -2.41 -0.67
N ILE A 83 -13.51 -2.69 0.50
CA ILE A 83 -14.32 -3.90 0.69
C ILE A 83 -15.50 -3.96 -0.31
N PRO A 84 -16.36 -2.93 -0.42
CA PRO A 84 -17.43 -2.91 -1.43
C PRO A 84 -16.88 -2.98 -2.85
N VAL A 85 -15.78 -2.28 -3.16
CA VAL A 85 -15.13 -2.32 -4.47
C VAL A 85 -14.72 -3.75 -4.83
N VAL A 86 -14.10 -4.50 -3.92
CA VAL A 86 -13.72 -5.90 -4.13
C VAL A 86 -14.95 -6.78 -4.34
N ILE A 87 -16.01 -6.61 -3.55
CA ILE A 87 -17.27 -7.36 -3.72
C ILE A 87 -17.90 -7.06 -5.08
N ILE A 88 -18.00 -5.79 -5.46
CA ILE A 88 -18.59 -5.38 -6.75
C ILE A 88 -17.73 -5.87 -7.90
N ARG A 89 -16.40 -5.90 -7.79
CA ARG A 89 -15.51 -6.47 -8.81
C ARG A 89 -15.79 -7.95 -9.09
N VAL A 90 -16.24 -8.70 -8.09
CA VAL A 90 -16.65 -10.10 -8.29
C VAL A 90 -17.94 -10.17 -9.11
N VAL A 91 -18.94 -9.34 -8.80
CA VAL A 91 -20.31 -9.44 -9.36
C VAL A 91 -20.56 -8.57 -10.61
N LYS A 92 -20.12 -7.32 -10.63
CA LYS A 92 -20.43 -6.27 -11.62
C LYS A 92 -19.22 -5.37 -11.90
N TRP A 93 -18.22 -5.94 -12.55
CA TRP A 93 -16.91 -5.30 -12.72
C TRP A 93 -16.91 -4.02 -13.58
N GLU A 94 -17.79 -3.92 -14.58
CA GLU A 94 -17.85 -2.79 -15.52
C GLU A 94 -18.07 -1.45 -14.81
N ALA A 95 -18.91 -1.43 -13.79
CA ALA A 95 -19.27 -0.22 -13.05
C ALA A 95 -18.11 0.35 -12.21
N VAL A 96 -17.06 -0.44 -11.95
CA VAL A 96 -16.01 -0.10 -10.97
C VAL A 96 -14.68 0.25 -11.64
N GLN A 97 -14.54 0.05 -12.96
CA GLN A 97 -13.28 0.28 -13.68
C GLN A 97 -12.74 1.71 -13.47
N THR A 98 -13.58 2.72 -13.66
CA THR A 98 -13.21 4.13 -13.51
C THR A 98 -12.77 4.44 -12.08
N TRP A 99 -13.44 3.86 -11.08
CA TRP A 99 -13.07 4.03 -9.68
C TRP A 99 -11.71 3.40 -9.37
N CYS A 100 -11.45 2.19 -9.88
CA CYS A 100 -10.15 1.54 -9.74
C CYS A 100 -9.03 2.37 -10.35
N LEU A 101 -9.22 2.93 -11.55
CA LEU A 101 -8.21 3.78 -12.19
C LEU A 101 -7.89 5.01 -11.34
N GLY A 102 -8.93 5.72 -10.89
CA GLY A 102 -8.77 6.91 -10.05
C GLY A 102 -8.09 6.61 -8.70
N ALA A 103 -8.52 5.54 -8.03
CA ALA A 103 -7.94 5.09 -6.77
C ALA A 103 -6.46 4.71 -6.94
N THR A 104 -6.12 3.93 -7.98
CA THR A 104 -4.73 3.54 -8.25
C THR A 104 -3.84 4.74 -8.57
N VAL A 105 -4.31 5.73 -9.35
CA VAL A 105 -3.57 6.98 -9.59
C VAL A 105 -3.29 7.70 -8.27
N PHE A 106 -4.28 7.81 -7.39
CA PHE A 106 -4.12 8.43 -6.08
C PHE A 106 -3.12 7.67 -5.20
N THR A 107 -3.21 6.33 -5.12
CA THR A 107 -2.27 5.52 -4.33
C THR A 107 -0.84 5.62 -4.87
N ILE A 108 -0.65 5.58 -6.19
CA ILE A 108 0.66 5.78 -6.84
C ILE A 108 1.22 7.14 -6.45
N ALA A 109 0.41 8.21 -6.55
CA ALA A 109 0.85 9.57 -6.23
C ALA A 109 1.27 9.71 -4.77
N ILE A 110 0.47 9.21 -3.82
CA ILE A 110 0.80 9.25 -2.39
C ILE A 110 2.02 8.39 -2.07
N THR A 111 2.15 7.21 -2.69
CA THR A 111 3.31 6.33 -2.46
C THR A 111 4.59 6.94 -3.01
N ALA A 112 4.56 7.48 -4.23
CA ALA A 112 5.70 8.19 -4.82
C ALA A 112 6.09 9.42 -4.00
N GLN A 113 5.10 10.19 -3.52
CA GLN A 113 5.30 11.33 -2.63
C GLN A 113 5.95 10.92 -1.30
N ALA A 114 5.50 9.81 -0.69
CA ALA A 114 6.10 9.25 0.52
C ALA A 114 7.55 8.79 0.27
N PHE A 115 7.81 8.13 -0.86
CA PHE A 115 9.16 7.71 -1.25
C PHE A 115 10.10 8.90 -1.38
N ALA A 116 9.68 9.94 -2.10
CA ALA A 116 10.44 11.16 -2.32
C ALA A 116 10.69 11.91 -1.00
N SER A 117 9.68 12.08 -0.15
CA SER A 117 9.82 12.83 1.11
C SER A 117 10.67 12.10 2.16
N THR A 118 10.60 10.78 2.18
CA THR A 118 11.33 9.98 3.17
C THR A 118 12.74 9.59 2.70
N ASN A 119 13.05 9.73 1.40
CA ASN A 119 14.28 9.25 0.79
C ASN A 119 14.59 7.78 1.12
N PHE A 120 13.55 6.95 1.26
CA PHE A 120 13.64 5.54 1.65
C PHE A 120 14.40 5.28 2.96
N ARG A 121 14.45 6.27 3.85
CA ARG A 121 15.10 6.14 5.15
C ARG A 121 14.43 5.05 5.99
N SER A 122 15.24 4.17 6.57
CA SER A 122 14.76 3.00 7.31
C SER A 122 13.99 3.38 8.58
N ASP A 123 14.34 4.48 9.24
CA ASP A 123 13.59 5.05 10.37
C ASP A 123 12.17 5.51 10.00
N LYS A 124 11.88 5.70 8.69
CA LYS A 124 10.60 6.19 8.18
C LYS A 124 9.76 5.13 7.46
N ILE A 125 10.14 3.85 7.55
CA ILE A 125 9.50 2.73 6.83
C ILE A 125 8.00 2.62 7.06
N LEU A 126 7.51 3.04 8.23
CA LEU A 126 6.09 3.02 8.54
C LEU A 126 5.28 3.93 7.60
N THR A 127 5.89 4.98 7.06
CA THR A 127 5.22 5.91 6.14
C THR A 127 5.32 5.47 4.68
N TRP A 128 6.46 4.96 4.24
CA TRP A 128 6.71 4.63 2.82
C TRP A 128 6.52 3.14 2.49
N THR A 129 5.84 2.35 3.30
CA THR A 129 5.67 0.93 2.96
C THR A 129 4.92 0.72 1.63
N PRO A 130 5.46 -0.07 0.68
CA PRO A 130 4.81 -0.33 -0.62
C PRO A 130 3.62 -1.32 -0.53
N LEU A 131 3.32 -1.83 0.67
CA LEU A 131 2.26 -2.84 0.88
C LEU A 131 0.85 -2.35 0.49
N LEU A 132 0.62 -1.03 0.43
CA LEU A 132 -0.69 -0.51 -0.01
C LEU A 132 -0.96 -0.74 -1.50
N LEU A 133 0.08 -0.96 -2.32
CA LEU A 133 -0.05 -1.12 -3.77
C LEU A 133 -0.60 -2.48 -4.22
N VAL A 134 -0.67 -3.46 -3.32
CA VAL A 134 -1.07 -4.84 -3.62
C VAL A 134 -2.48 -4.93 -4.21
N ILE A 135 -3.42 -4.17 -3.64
CA ILE A 135 -4.81 -4.17 -4.11
C ILE A 135 -4.94 -3.50 -5.48
N ASP A 136 -4.09 -2.51 -5.76
CA ASP A 136 -4.06 -1.76 -7.01
C ASP A 136 -3.45 -2.57 -8.15
N ALA A 137 -2.39 -3.35 -7.88
CA ALA A 137 -1.81 -4.28 -8.86
C ALA A 137 -2.87 -5.25 -9.40
N GLY A 138 -3.61 -5.90 -8.49
CA GLY A 138 -4.73 -6.77 -8.86
C GLY A 138 -5.84 -6.02 -9.62
N SER A 139 -6.14 -4.78 -9.23
CA SER A 139 -7.12 -3.93 -9.92
C SER A 139 -6.73 -3.66 -11.37
N MET A 140 -5.50 -3.22 -11.60
CA MET A 140 -5.03 -2.87 -12.94
C MET A 140 -4.84 -4.09 -13.83
N ALA A 141 -4.35 -5.21 -13.29
CA ALA A 141 -4.29 -6.47 -14.01
C ALA A 141 -5.69 -6.92 -14.47
N GLN A 142 -6.70 -6.88 -13.58
CA GLN A 142 -8.06 -7.25 -13.96
C GLN A 142 -8.62 -6.34 -15.05
N VAL A 143 -8.46 -5.01 -14.92
CA VAL A 143 -8.96 -4.04 -15.91
C VAL A 143 -8.32 -4.29 -17.27
N LEU A 144 -7.00 -4.46 -17.30
CA LEU A 144 -6.26 -4.73 -18.53
C LEU A 144 -6.76 -5.98 -19.25
N PHE A 145 -6.82 -7.12 -18.55
CA PHE A 145 -7.15 -8.40 -19.18
C PHE A 145 -8.62 -8.50 -19.62
N LEU A 146 -9.55 -7.87 -18.89
CA LEU A 146 -10.96 -7.91 -19.25
C LEU A 146 -11.30 -6.96 -20.41
N VAL A 147 -10.71 -5.76 -20.44
CA VAL A 147 -10.91 -4.82 -21.56
C VAL A 147 -10.35 -5.39 -22.86
N VAL A 148 -9.23 -6.11 -22.78
CA VAL A 148 -8.64 -6.82 -23.91
C VAL A 148 -9.53 -7.96 -24.41
N GLU A 149 -10.23 -8.64 -23.49
CA GLU A 149 -11.13 -9.75 -23.81
C GLU A 149 -12.38 -9.28 -24.57
N ASP A 150 -13.10 -8.28 -24.03
CA ASP A 150 -14.38 -7.84 -24.57
C ASP A 150 -14.30 -7.32 -26.02
N TYR A 151 -13.11 -6.96 -26.48
CA TYR A 151 -12.93 -6.25 -27.76
C TYR A 151 -12.33 -7.06 -28.90
N GLU A 152 -12.08 -8.38 -28.75
CA GLU A 152 -11.23 -9.16 -29.68
C GLU A 152 -9.93 -8.41 -30.02
N LEU A 153 -9.48 -7.54 -29.11
CA LEU A 153 -8.52 -6.47 -29.42
C LEU A 153 -7.17 -7.07 -29.79
N LEU A 154 -6.79 -8.16 -29.10
CA LEU A 154 -5.62 -8.97 -29.42
C LEU A 154 -5.73 -9.63 -30.80
N THR A 155 -6.90 -10.11 -31.19
CA THR A 155 -7.13 -10.73 -32.51
C THR A 155 -7.04 -9.69 -33.63
N ARG A 156 -7.43 -8.44 -33.36
CA ARG A 156 -7.31 -7.30 -34.29
C ARG A 156 -5.89 -6.74 -34.32
N LEU A 157 -5.24 -6.53 -33.17
CA LEU A 157 -3.83 -6.13 -33.07
C LEU A 157 -2.91 -7.16 -33.72
N ARG A 158 -3.15 -8.46 -33.48
CA ARG A 158 -2.39 -9.53 -34.14
C ARG A 158 -2.60 -9.50 -35.65
N ARG A 159 -3.81 -9.24 -36.15
CA ARG A 159 -4.08 -9.04 -37.58
C ARG A 159 -3.46 -7.76 -38.15
N ALA A 160 -3.31 -6.72 -37.35
CA ALA A 160 -2.71 -5.45 -37.76
C ALA A 160 -1.18 -5.49 -37.77
N ILE A 161 -0.56 -6.17 -36.80
CA ILE A 161 0.90 -6.30 -36.67
C ILE A 161 1.43 -7.44 -37.56
N MET A 162 0.67 -8.53 -37.70
CA MET A 162 0.95 -9.61 -38.64
C MET A 162 -0.13 -9.61 -39.72
N PRO A 163 0.05 -8.85 -40.82
CA PRO A 163 -0.84 -8.99 -41.96
C PRO A 163 -0.83 -10.46 -42.41
N PRO A 164 -2.00 -11.03 -42.77
CA PRO A 164 -2.05 -12.40 -43.26
C PRO A 164 -1.08 -12.51 -44.42
N ARG A 165 -0.10 -13.42 -44.29
CA ARG A 165 0.83 -13.76 -45.38
C ARG A 165 -0.05 -14.13 -46.57
N ALA A 166 -0.02 -13.29 -47.61
CA ALA A 166 -0.81 -13.52 -48.81
C ALA A 166 -0.56 -14.96 -49.24
N LYS A 167 -1.61 -15.79 -49.25
CA LYS A 167 -1.51 -17.11 -49.86
C LYS A 167 -1.04 -16.86 -51.30
N PRO A 168 0.04 -17.52 -51.77
CA PRO A 168 0.37 -17.47 -53.18
C PRO A 168 -0.88 -17.86 -53.96
N SER A 169 -1.21 -17.07 -54.97
CA SER A 169 -2.34 -17.32 -55.86
C SER A 169 -2.20 -18.73 -56.43
N GLU A 170 -2.99 -19.67 -55.91
CA GLU A 170 -3.29 -20.89 -56.66
C GLU A 170 -4.09 -20.42 -57.87
N GLU A 171 -3.44 -20.46 -59.03
CA GLU A 171 -4.13 -20.32 -60.31
C GLU A 171 -5.30 -21.31 -60.35
N PRO A 172 -6.49 -20.87 -60.76
CA PRO A 172 -7.61 -21.78 -60.96
C PRO A 172 -7.26 -22.70 -62.13
N PHE A 173 -6.84 -23.92 -61.83
CA PHE A 173 -6.83 -25.02 -62.78
C PHE A 173 -8.29 -25.30 -63.15
N LEU A 174 -8.69 -24.86 -64.35
CA LEU A 174 -9.88 -25.34 -65.03
C LEU A 174 -9.77 -26.87 -65.17
N HIS A 175 -10.63 -27.58 -64.45
CA HIS A 175 -11.01 -28.93 -64.85
C HIS A 175 -12.32 -28.80 -65.63
N ASP A 176 -12.18 -28.87 -66.95
CA ASP A 176 -13.26 -29.17 -67.88
C ASP A 176 -13.64 -30.66 -67.80
N GLU A 177 -14.90 -30.92 -68.16
CA GLU A 177 -15.53 -32.22 -68.48
C GLU A 177 -15.75 -33.20 -67.30
N GLU A 178 -16.91 -33.85 -67.14
CA GLU A 178 -17.81 -34.35 -68.18
C GLU A 178 -19.23 -34.57 -67.63
N ALA A 179 -20.22 -34.32 -68.50
CA ALA A 179 -21.63 -34.55 -68.27
C ALA A 179 -22.02 -36.01 -68.61
N GLY A 180 -22.98 -36.60 -67.89
CA GLY A 180 -23.71 -37.73 -68.45
C GLY A 180 -24.59 -38.57 -67.53
N LYS A 181 -25.91 -38.44 -67.74
CA LYS A 181 -27.02 -39.42 -67.57
C LYS A 181 -27.51 -39.77 -66.16
N SER A 182 -28.79 -40.10 -65.90
CA SER A 182 -30.15 -39.87 -66.47
C SER A 182 -31.07 -40.96 -65.87
N GLY A 183 -32.30 -40.60 -65.50
CA GLY A 183 -33.42 -41.50 -65.12
C GLY A 183 -33.53 -41.68 -63.59
N ASP A 184 -34.67 -41.53 -62.93
CA ASP A 184 -36.07 -41.75 -63.33
C ASP A 184 -37.04 -40.96 -62.38
N PRO A 185 -38.32 -40.73 -62.73
CA PRO A 185 -39.28 -39.97 -61.95
C PRO A 185 -40.19 -40.87 -61.08
N ASP A 186 -40.72 -40.31 -59.99
CA ASP A 186 -42.10 -40.49 -59.49
C ASP A 186 -42.27 -39.59 -58.25
N GLU A 187 -43.05 -38.51 -58.40
CA GLU A 187 -44.41 -38.36 -57.86
C GLU A 187 -44.50 -38.15 -56.34
N GLY A 188 -45.00 -36.98 -55.95
CA GLY A 188 -45.24 -36.64 -54.54
C GLY A 188 -45.55 -35.17 -54.30
N VAL A 189 -46.61 -34.68 -54.94
CA VAL A 189 -47.18 -33.33 -54.82
C VAL A 189 -47.53 -32.98 -53.38
N PHE A 190 -47.04 -31.85 -52.85
CA PHE A 190 -47.80 -31.01 -51.91
C PHE A 190 -47.49 -29.53 -52.11
N ILE A 191 -48.53 -28.80 -52.51
CA ILE A 191 -48.54 -27.38 -52.85
C ILE A 191 -48.68 -26.56 -51.56
N ALA A 192 -47.70 -25.71 -51.27
CA ALA A 192 -47.85 -24.57 -50.38
C ALA A 192 -47.37 -23.30 -51.10
N MET A 193 -48.35 -22.60 -51.65
CA MET A 193 -48.25 -21.37 -52.40
C MET A 193 -47.76 -20.24 -51.49
N ARG A 194 -46.50 -19.77 -51.67
CA ARG A 194 -46.04 -18.49 -51.13
C ARG A 194 -45.61 -17.59 -52.26
N THR A 195 -46.40 -16.54 -52.42
CA THR A 195 -46.30 -15.44 -53.36
C THR A 195 -44.90 -14.82 -53.38
N VAL A 196 -44.29 -14.85 -54.57
CA VAL A 196 -43.07 -14.13 -54.92
C VAL A 196 -43.47 -12.73 -55.37
N SER A 197 -43.03 -11.70 -54.66
CA SER A 197 -42.93 -10.34 -55.20
C SER A 197 -41.52 -10.11 -55.76
N PRO A 198 -41.38 -9.59 -56.98
CA PRO A 198 -40.10 -9.10 -57.48
C PRO A 198 -40.01 -7.58 -57.25
N VAL A 199 -39.07 -7.13 -56.43
CA VAL A 199 -38.59 -5.74 -56.47
C VAL A 199 -37.07 -5.75 -56.43
N ALA A 200 -36.50 -5.19 -57.49
CA ALA A 200 -35.11 -4.97 -57.72
C ALA A 200 -34.46 -4.04 -56.67
N SER A 201 -33.15 -4.21 -56.49
CA SER A 201 -32.15 -3.18 -56.78
C SER A 201 -31.04 -3.15 -55.71
N ALA A 202 -29.85 -3.55 -56.15
CA ALA A 202 -28.53 -3.14 -55.67
C ALA A 202 -28.37 -2.88 -54.15
N THR A 203 -28.15 -3.95 -53.38
CA THR A 203 -27.46 -3.81 -52.09
C THR A 203 -25.98 -3.55 -52.39
N ALA A 204 -25.61 -2.28 -52.44
CA ALA A 204 -24.21 -1.85 -52.40
C ALA A 204 -23.50 -2.56 -51.22
N PRO A 205 -22.21 -2.93 -51.34
CA PRO A 205 -21.47 -3.41 -50.20
C PRO A 205 -21.44 -2.26 -49.19
N THR A 206 -22.16 -2.42 -48.09
CA THR A 206 -22.01 -1.55 -46.92
C THR A 206 -20.55 -1.59 -46.55
N SER A 207 -19.81 -0.55 -46.95
CA SER A 207 -18.48 -0.30 -46.47
C SER A 207 -18.58 -0.32 -44.96
N SER A 208 -18.04 -1.38 -44.35
CA SER A 208 -17.80 -1.41 -42.93
C SER A 208 -16.76 -0.34 -42.67
N THR A 209 -17.22 0.89 -42.49
CA THR A 209 -16.43 2.01 -42.00
C THR A 209 -16.12 1.65 -40.55
N HIS A 210 -15.15 0.75 -40.37
CA HIS A 210 -14.62 0.43 -39.07
C HIS A 210 -14.11 1.75 -38.50
N PRO A 211 -14.63 2.18 -37.34
CA PRO A 211 -14.15 3.40 -36.71
C PRO A 211 -12.64 3.28 -36.52
N PRO A 212 -11.88 4.40 -36.60
CA PRO A 212 -10.44 4.37 -36.46
C PRO A 212 -10.07 3.62 -35.17
N LEU A 213 -9.08 2.73 -35.26
CA LEU A 213 -8.63 1.87 -34.14
C LEU A 213 -8.37 2.68 -32.85
N PHE A 214 -7.96 3.94 -33.01
CA PHE A 214 -7.61 4.90 -31.95
C PHE A 214 -8.78 5.72 -31.37
N THR A 215 -10.03 5.53 -31.81
CA THR A 215 -11.19 6.24 -31.24
C THR A 215 -11.99 5.37 -30.25
N SER A 216 -11.54 4.15 -29.99
CA SER A 216 -12.23 3.24 -29.08
C SER A 216 -11.81 3.49 -27.62
N LYS A 217 -12.75 3.99 -26.81
CA LYS A 217 -12.65 4.09 -25.33
C LYS A 217 -11.94 2.90 -24.63
N PRO A 218 -12.20 1.63 -24.96
CA PRO A 218 -11.48 0.49 -24.37
C PRO A 218 -9.96 0.51 -24.57
N LEU A 219 -9.47 0.92 -25.75
CA LEU A 219 -8.04 0.94 -26.01
C LEU A 219 -7.33 1.90 -25.05
N TYR A 220 -7.92 3.07 -24.80
CA TYR A 220 -7.40 4.02 -23.82
C TYR A 220 -7.40 3.45 -22.40
N VAL A 221 -8.48 2.78 -21.99
CA VAL A 221 -8.55 2.14 -20.67
C VAL A 221 -7.47 1.04 -20.53
N ALA A 222 -7.26 0.23 -21.56
CA ALA A 222 -6.20 -0.79 -21.58
C ALA A 222 -4.79 -0.17 -21.51
N LEU A 223 -4.54 0.91 -22.26
CA LEU A 223 -3.25 1.61 -22.22
C LEU A 223 -2.99 2.25 -20.85
N ILE A 224 -3.97 2.96 -20.30
CA ILE A 224 -3.85 3.59 -18.98
C ILE A 224 -3.66 2.53 -17.89
N SER A 225 -4.48 1.48 -17.88
CA SER A 225 -4.33 0.40 -16.88
C SER A 225 -2.99 -0.32 -17.00
N SER A 226 -2.47 -0.52 -18.22
CA SER A 226 -1.13 -1.08 -18.43
C SER A 226 -0.03 -0.17 -17.86
N LEU A 227 -0.09 1.14 -18.14
CA LEU A 227 0.86 2.12 -17.60
C LEU A 227 0.81 2.15 -16.07
N LEU A 228 -0.38 2.19 -15.49
CA LEU A 228 -0.57 2.17 -14.03
C LEU A 228 -0.06 0.86 -13.42
N LEU A 229 -0.30 -0.29 -14.05
CA LEU A 229 0.21 -1.58 -13.58
C LEU A 229 1.75 -1.59 -13.58
N ILE A 230 2.39 -1.07 -14.63
CA ILE A 230 3.85 -0.94 -14.70
C ILE A 230 4.35 0.00 -13.60
N SER A 231 3.69 1.13 -13.38
CA SER A 231 4.05 2.07 -12.30
C SER A 231 3.92 1.43 -10.91
N VAL A 232 2.86 0.65 -10.67
CA VAL A 232 2.68 -0.11 -9.42
C VAL A 232 3.84 -1.08 -9.20
N PHE A 233 4.17 -1.92 -10.18
CA PHE A 233 5.29 -2.85 -10.07
C PHE A 233 6.61 -2.11 -9.85
N ALA A 234 6.87 -1.03 -10.59
CA ALA A 234 8.09 -0.24 -10.43
C ALA A 234 8.24 0.30 -9.00
N LEU A 235 7.16 0.84 -8.41
CA LEU A 235 7.17 1.30 -7.02
C LEU A 235 7.33 0.17 -6.01
N GLN A 236 6.68 -0.98 -6.22
CA GLN A 236 6.86 -2.15 -5.34
C GLN A 236 8.29 -2.70 -5.38
N PHE A 237 8.88 -2.84 -6.56
CA PHE A 237 10.28 -3.28 -6.72
C PHE A 237 11.25 -2.28 -6.10
N LEU A 238 11.03 -0.98 -6.31
CA LEU A 238 11.86 0.07 -5.72
C LEU A 238 11.78 0.04 -4.19
N GLY A 239 10.56 0.02 -3.64
CA GLY A 239 10.33 -0.09 -2.21
C GLY A 239 10.93 -1.36 -1.61
N LEU A 240 10.79 -2.51 -2.29
CA LEU A 240 11.38 -3.79 -1.86
C LEU A 240 12.90 -3.74 -1.87
N HIS A 241 13.52 -3.21 -2.93
CA HIS A 241 14.97 -3.07 -3.03
C HIS A 241 15.53 -2.25 -1.87
N HIS A 242 14.93 -1.08 -1.60
CA HIS A 242 15.35 -0.25 -0.47
C HIS A 242 15.08 -0.92 0.88
N ALA A 243 13.95 -1.61 1.03
CA ALA A 243 13.63 -2.34 2.26
C ALA A 243 14.62 -3.48 2.56
N VAL A 244 15.02 -4.24 1.54
CA VAL A 244 16.02 -5.31 1.67
C VAL A 244 17.38 -4.74 2.08
N ASN A 245 17.81 -3.65 1.45
CA ASN A 245 19.09 -3.02 1.77
C ASN A 245 19.09 -2.44 3.19
N ALA A 246 18.00 -1.82 3.60
CA ALA A 246 17.83 -1.30 4.96
C ALA A 246 17.74 -2.42 6.01
N ALA A 247 17.09 -3.55 5.70
CA ALA A 247 16.91 -4.65 6.66
C ALA A 247 18.20 -5.38 7.03
N ARG A 248 19.28 -5.18 6.24
CA ARG A 248 20.63 -5.70 6.52
C ARG A 248 21.41 -4.83 7.50
N GLN A 249 20.94 -3.62 7.79
CA GLN A 249 21.60 -2.68 8.69
C GLN A 249 21.09 -2.88 10.14
N SER A 250 21.78 -2.28 11.10
CA SER A 250 21.32 -2.24 12.50
C SER A 250 19.99 -1.48 12.63
N ALA A 251 19.27 -1.73 13.72
CA ALA A 251 18.03 -1.01 14.00
C ALA A 251 18.27 0.50 13.96
N PRO A 252 17.44 1.27 13.22
CA PRO A 252 17.61 2.71 13.15
C PRO A 252 17.19 3.36 14.46
N SER A 253 17.78 4.51 14.81
CA SER A 253 17.26 5.35 15.89
C SER A 253 16.13 6.23 15.37
N VAL A 254 15.07 6.37 16.14
CA VAL A 254 13.86 7.10 15.76
C VAL A 254 13.62 8.23 16.75
N SER A 255 13.33 9.41 16.22
CA SER A 255 13.02 10.60 17.02
C SER A 255 11.58 10.54 17.52
N TRP A 256 11.40 10.73 18.83
CA TRP A 256 10.11 10.83 19.51
C TRP A 256 10.06 12.12 20.29
N CYS A 257 8.98 12.90 20.11
CA CYS A 257 8.88 14.25 20.63
C CYS A 257 7.73 14.39 21.62
N SER A 258 7.95 15.20 22.65
CA SER A 258 6.92 15.59 23.62
C SER A 258 7.05 17.07 23.98
N PRO A 259 5.93 17.78 24.22
CA PRO A 259 5.96 19.12 24.77
C PRO A 259 6.68 19.25 26.12
N ILE A 260 6.65 18.21 26.98
CA ILE A 260 7.25 18.30 28.35
C ILE A 260 8.77 18.31 28.33
N PHE A 261 9.37 17.97 27.20
CA PHE A 261 10.81 18.07 27.02
C PHE A 261 11.27 19.52 26.82
N GLN A 262 10.33 20.48 26.83
CA GLN A 262 10.61 21.91 26.75
C GLN A 262 10.11 22.70 27.97
N PRO A 263 10.62 23.92 28.14
CA PRO A 263 11.87 24.44 27.56
C PRO A 263 13.09 23.95 28.36
N PHE A 264 14.29 24.01 27.76
CA PHE A 264 15.57 23.74 28.44
C PHE A 264 15.75 22.32 29.01
N GLY A 265 14.96 21.34 28.55
CA GLY A 265 15.20 19.94 28.86
C GLY A 265 16.55 19.48 28.30
N VAL A 266 17.36 18.84 29.14
CA VAL A 266 18.68 18.32 28.78
C VAL A 266 18.62 16.82 28.56
N ALA A 267 17.95 16.10 29.46
CA ALA A 267 17.81 14.66 29.38
C ALA A 267 16.54 14.16 30.07
N VAL A 268 16.11 12.96 29.68
CA VAL A 268 14.99 12.21 30.26
C VAL A 268 15.53 10.91 30.84
N LEU A 269 15.16 10.62 32.08
CA LEU A 269 15.30 9.32 32.70
C LEU A 269 13.93 8.63 32.69
N ASP A 270 13.86 7.39 32.19
CA ASP A 270 12.64 6.59 32.26
C ASP A 270 12.59 5.70 33.52
N GLY A 271 11.44 5.11 33.80
CA GLY A 271 11.20 4.13 34.87
C GLY A 271 11.94 2.80 34.71
N ASN A 272 12.62 2.58 33.57
CA ASN A 272 13.51 1.44 33.34
C ASN A 272 14.98 1.83 33.46
N CYS A 273 15.27 3.03 33.99
CA CYS A 273 16.62 3.55 34.22
C CYS A 273 17.41 3.87 32.96
N ASN A 274 16.74 4.00 31.82
CA ASN A 274 17.36 4.43 30.58
C ASN A 274 17.41 5.95 30.55
N VAL A 275 18.57 6.46 30.14
CA VAL A 275 18.82 7.89 29.97
C VAL A 275 18.76 8.26 28.50
N TRP A 276 17.97 9.28 28.19
CA TRP A 276 17.74 9.77 26.84
C TRP A 276 18.10 11.26 26.75
N PRO A 277 19.13 11.66 25.99
CA PRO A 277 19.42 13.08 25.78
C PRO A 277 18.29 13.74 24.98
N ILE A 278 17.89 14.95 25.39
CA ILE A 278 16.86 15.73 24.71
C ILE A 278 17.50 16.59 23.63
N LEU A 279 17.05 16.38 22.39
CA LEU A 279 17.30 17.24 21.24
C LEU A 279 16.28 18.38 21.24
N GLN A 280 16.74 19.59 21.56
CA GLN A 280 15.91 20.77 21.54
C GLN A 280 15.64 21.25 20.11
N THR A 281 14.36 21.38 19.74
CA THR A 281 13.96 21.97 18.46
C THR A 281 13.11 23.21 18.72
N PHE A 282 13.77 24.37 18.89
CA PHE A 282 13.11 25.64 19.22
C PHE A 282 12.06 26.07 18.18
N SER A 283 12.26 25.75 16.90
CA SER A 283 11.31 26.09 15.83
C SER A 283 9.98 25.34 15.89
N LYS A 284 9.95 24.16 16.52
CA LYS A 284 8.75 23.32 16.61
C LYS A 284 8.02 23.44 17.95
N GLY A 285 8.61 24.13 18.94
CA GLY A 285 8.06 24.17 20.30
C GLY A 285 7.96 22.78 20.97
N VAL A 286 8.83 21.84 20.59
CA VAL A 286 8.90 20.49 21.17
C VAL A 286 10.34 20.01 21.29
N GLY A 287 10.63 19.26 22.35
CA GLY A 287 11.88 18.52 22.51
C GLY A 287 11.69 17.09 22.03
N CYS A 288 12.76 16.45 21.58
CA CYS A 288 12.73 15.08 21.07
C CYS A 288 13.85 14.22 21.67
N ILE A 289 13.62 12.93 21.78
CA ILE A 289 14.59 11.93 22.21
C ILE A 289 14.76 10.88 21.12
N LEU A 290 15.92 10.23 21.07
CA LEU A 290 16.20 9.15 20.11
C LEU A 290 16.03 7.79 20.78
N ILE A 291 15.00 7.05 20.37
CA ILE A 291 14.70 5.70 20.88
C ILE A 291 15.08 4.67 19.81
N PRO A 292 15.62 3.48 20.17
CA PRO A 292 15.84 2.39 19.24
C PRO A 292 14.57 1.99 18.47
N GLY A 293 14.63 2.03 17.14
CA GLY A 293 13.52 1.76 16.22
C GLY A 293 13.23 0.28 16.02
N ASN A 294 13.00 -0.46 17.10
CA ASN A 294 12.70 -1.90 17.04
C ASN A 294 11.41 -2.18 16.26
N GLN A 295 10.39 -1.33 16.42
CA GLN A 295 9.14 -1.41 15.66
C GLN A 295 9.37 -1.20 14.16
N GLN A 296 10.19 -0.21 13.80
CA GLN A 296 10.56 0.11 12.42
C GLN A 296 11.32 -1.06 11.80
N MET A 297 12.29 -1.64 12.52
CA MET A 297 13.03 -2.81 12.04
C MET A 297 12.12 -4.05 11.86
N ALA A 298 11.20 -4.30 12.79
CA ALA A 298 10.23 -5.39 12.65
C ALA A 298 9.31 -5.18 11.44
N TRP A 299 8.79 -3.95 11.28
CA TRP A 299 7.94 -3.59 10.15
C TRP A 299 8.68 -3.62 8.82
N LEU A 300 9.96 -3.27 8.81
CA LEU A 300 10.84 -3.35 7.64
C LEU A 300 11.01 -4.79 7.17
N LYS A 301 11.30 -5.72 8.09
CA LYS A 301 11.37 -7.16 7.78
C LYS A 301 10.02 -7.69 7.28
N ALA A 302 8.93 -7.28 7.93
CA ALA A 302 7.57 -7.63 7.49
C ALA A 302 7.26 -7.06 6.09
N THR A 303 7.73 -5.85 5.77
CA THR A 303 7.59 -5.23 4.46
C THR A 303 8.36 -6.00 3.40
N VAL A 304 9.61 -6.40 3.67
CA VAL A 304 10.40 -7.24 2.75
C VAL A 304 9.66 -8.54 2.42
N ALA A 305 9.21 -9.26 3.46
CA ALA A 305 8.49 -10.52 3.28
C ALA A 305 7.14 -10.32 2.58
N GLY A 306 6.34 -9.36 3.06
CA GLY A 306 5.00 -9.07 2.57
C GLY A 306 4.99 -8.60 1.12
N THR A 307 5.88 -7.68 0.74
CA THR A 307 5.98 -7.19 -0.64
C THR A 307 6.54 -8.27 -1.56
N GLY A 308 7.54 -9.05 -1.13
CA GLY A 308 8.04 -10.18 -1.90
C GLY A 308 6.96 -11.24 -2.18
N ILE A 309 6.18 -11.62 -1.16
CA ILE A 309 5.04 -12.53 -1.30
C ILE A 309 3.98 -11.91 -2.22
N SER A 310 3.68 -10.62 -2.06
CA SER A 310 2.67 -9.96 -2.89
C SER A 310 3.03 -9.98 -4.37
N ILE A 311 4.27 -9.62 -4.73
CA ILE A 311 4.72 -9.65 -6.13
C ILE A 311 4.57 -11.06 -6.70
N ALA A 312 4.90 -12.10 -5.92
CA ALA A 312 4.69 -13.49 -6.36
C ALA A 312 3.20 -13.80 -6.60
N LEU A 313 2.31 -13.36 -5.70
CA LEU A 313 0.85 -13.53 -5.86
C LEU A 313 0.31 -12.76 -7.07
N GLU A 314 0.83 -11.56 -7.34
CA GLU A 314 0.48 -10.74 -8.51
C GLU A 314 0.88 -11.43 -9.82
N LEU A 315 2.07 -12.03 -9.88
CA LEU A 315 2.53 -12.81 -11.03
C LEU A 315 1.66 -14.05 -11.25
N VAL A 316 1.25 -14.74 -10.16
CA VAL A 316 0.32 -15.88 -10.24
C VAL A 316 -1.04 -15.42 -10.77
N ASP A 317 -1.59 -14.31 -10.26
CA ASP A 317 -2.86 -13.74 -10.73
C ASP A 317 -2.79 -13.35 -12.21
N ILE A 318 -1.70 -12.72 -12.67
CA ILE A 318 -1.48 -12.40 -14.08
C ILE A 318 -1.43 -13.69 -14.92
N GLY A 319 -0.74 -14.73 -14.44
CA GLY A 319 -0.72 -16.04 -15.08
C GLY A 319 -2.10 -16.67 -15.22
N ILE A 320 -2.94 -16.59 -14.16
CA ILE A 320 -4.33 -17.04 -14.19
C ILE A 320 -5.14 -16.24 -15.21
N LEU A 321 -5.03 -14.91 -15.19
CA LEU A 321 -5.76 -14.03 -16.13
C LEU A 321 -5.36 -14.24 -17.59
N ALA A 322 -4.10 -14.60 -17.84
CA ALA A 322 -3.57 -14.86 -19.17
C ALA A 322 -3.94 -16.24 -19.72
N THR A 323 -4.02 -17.27 -18.86
CA THR A 323 -4.17 -18.66 -19.30
C THR A 323 -5.59 -19.21 -19.17
N VAL A 324 -6.37 -18.74 -18.20
CA VAL A 324 -7.70 -19.29 -17.94
C VAL A 324 -8.71 -18.72 -18.93
N HIS A 325 -9.39 -19.63 -19.65
CA HIS A 325 -10.47 -19.26 -20.55
C HIS A 325 -11.62 -18.60 -19.79
N SER A 326 -12.23 -17.56 -20.34
CA SER A 326 -13.20 -16.73 -19.62
C SER A 326 -14.51 -17.42 -19.26
N GLY A 327 -14.88 -18.45 -20.00
CA GLY A 327 -16.01 -19.34 -19.68
C GLY A 327 -15.75 -20.25 -18.46
N THR A 328 -14.50 -20.39 -18.01
CA THR A 328 -14.14 -21.35 -16.96
C THR A 328 -14.71 -20.93 -15.61
N ARG A 329 -15.55 -21.79 -15.04
CA ARG A 329 -16.10 -21.63 -13.70
C ARG A 329 -15.68 -22.78 -12.80
N TRP A 330 -15.30 -22.46 -11.57
CA TRP A 330 -15.06 -23.45 -10.53
C TRP A 330 -16.09 -23.25 -9.42
N ARG A 331 -16.90 -24.28 -9.16
CA ARG A 331 -18.01 -24.21 -8.19
C ARG A 331 -18.94 -23.02 -8.43
N GLY A 332 -19.21 -22.70 -9.70
CA GLY A 332 -20.05 -21.57 -10.11
C GLY A 332 -19.36 -20.21 -10.14
N VAL A 333 -18.12 -20.09 -9.65
CA VAL A 333 -17.36 -18.85 -9.59
C VAL A 333 -16.45 -18.71 -10.82
N LYS A 334 -16.44 -17.54 -11.48
CA LYS A 334 -15.57 -17.26 -12.63
C LYS A 334 -14.10 -17.25 -12.20
N MET A 335 -13.28 -18.13 -12.76
CA MET A 335 -11.88 -18.27 -12.34
C MET A 335 -10.95 -17.18 -12.86
N ARG A 336 -11.32 -16.51 -13.96
CA ARG A 336 -10.53 -15.43 -14.58
C ARG A 336 -10.63 -14.10 -13.80
N ARG A 337 -10.13 -14.09 -12.57
CA ARG A 337 -10.04 -12.92 -11.68
C ARG A 337 -8.72 -12.99 -10.90
N PRO A 338 -8.17 -11.86 -10.46
CA PRO A 338 -6.95 -11.84 -9.65
C PRO A 338 -7.29 -12.09 -8.18
N TRP A 339 -7.63 -13.34 -7.87
CA TRP A 339 -8.16 -13.73 -6.57
C TRP A 339 -7.17 -13.46 -5.44
N PHE A 340 -5.89 -13.74 -5.66
CA PHE A 340 -4.91 -13.66 -4.60
C PHE A 340 -4.69 -12.23 -4.14
N THR A 341 -4.47 -11.30 -5.07
CA THR A 341 -4.24 -9.87 -4.80
C THR A 341 -5.48 -9.14 -4.28
N MET A 342 -6.68 -9.54 -4.69
CA MET A 342 -7.91 -8.99 -4.11
C MET A 342 -8.03 -9.32 -2.62
N PHE A 343 -7.83 -10.59 -2.25
CA PHE A 343 -7.94 -11.00 -0.85
C PHE A 343 -6.73 -10.57 -0.02
N SER A 344 -5.52 -10.70 -0.53
CA SER A 344 -4.30 -10.29 0.17
C SER A 344 -4.26 -8.77 0.35
N GLY A 345 -4.70 -7.99 -0.64
CA GLY A 345 -4.81 -6.53 -0.53
C GLY A 345 -5.72 -6.09 0.61
N VAL A 346 -6.92 -6.69 0.73
CA VAL A 346 -7.83 -6.41 1.86
C VAL A 346 -7.22 -6.85 3.19
N ALA A 347 -6.57 -8.02 3.23
CA ALA A 347 -5.90 -8.50 4.44
C ALA A 347 -4.76 -7.57 4.89
N VAL A 348 -3.96 -7.05 3.96
CA VAL A 348 -2.91 -6.06 4.22
C VAL A 348 -3.50 -4.76 4.77
N LEU A 349 -4.61 -4.26 4.21
CA LEU A 349 -5.29 -3.10 4.76
C LEU A 349 -5.80 -3.34 6.19
N GLY A 350 -6.33 -4.53 6.48
CA GLY A 350 -6.71 -4.93 7.84
C GLY A 350 -5.53 -4.97 8.80
N LEU A 351 -4.37 -5.47 8.36
CA LEU A 351 -3.13 -5.46 9.15
C LEU A 351 -2.67 -4.04 9.45
N ILE A 352 -2.61 -3.17 8.43
CA ILE A 352 -2.22 -1.76 8.61
C ILE A 352 -3.17 -1.06 9.58
N LEU A 353 -4.47 -1.34 9.50
CA LEU A 353 -5.45 -0.82 10.45
C LEU A 353 -5.14 -1.27 11.89
N VAL A 354 -4.97 -2.58 12.12
CA VAL A 354 -4.71 -3.11 13.47
C VAL A 354 -3.41 -2.57 14.04
N PHE A 355 -2.30 -2.61 13.29
CA PHE A 355 -1.03 -2.06 13.75
C PHE A 355 -1.08 -0.53 13.89
N GLY A 356 -1.85 0.17 13.07
CA GLY A 356 -2.10 1.61 13.22
C GLY A 356 -2.81 1.95 14.53
N VAL A 357 -3.78 1.14 14.97
CA VAL A 357 -4.41 1.28 16.29
C VAL A 357 -3.40 0.99 17.40
N VAL A 358 -2.73 -0.16 17.35
CA VAL A 358 -1.76 -0.60 18.37
C VAL A 358 -0.64 0.44 18.55
N TYR A 359 0.00 0.88 17.47
CA TYR A 359 1.11 1.85 17.55
C TYR A 359 0.66 3.26 17.95
N SER A 360 -0.63 3.58 17.82
CA SER A 360 -1.17 4.86 18.31
C SER A 360 -1.59 4.81 19.79
N THR A 361 -1.76 3.62 20.36
CA THR A 361 -2.33 3.40 21.71
C THR A 361 -1.33 2.84 22.71
N ILE A 362 -0.07 2.63 22.31
CA ILE A 362 1.00 2.12 23.17
C ILE A 362 2.23 3.00 22.98
N LEU A 363 2.96 3.25 24.06
CA LEU A 363 4.28 3.90 23.99
C LEU A 363 5.27 3.02 23.19
N PRO A 364 6.26 3.63 22.53
CA PRO A 364 7.29 2.84 21.86
C PRO A 364 8.05 1.97 22.88
N PRO A 365 8.49 0.76 22.50
CA PRO A 365 9.29 -0.08 23.38
C PRO A 365 10.59 0.64 23.74
N GLY A 366 10.94 0.59 25.03
CA GLY A 366 12.15 1.22 25.56
C GLY A 366 11.92 2.56 26.26
N ILE A 367 10.67 3.02 26.40
CA ILE A 367 10.31 4.12 27.31
C ILE A 367 9.09 3.76 28.14
N SER A 368 9.09 4.17 29.40
CA SER A 368 7.96 4.01 30.32
C SER A 368 7.06 5.25 30.35
N GLU A 369 5.86 5.07 30.93
CA GLU A 369 4.90 6.14 31.16
C GLU A 369 5.43 7.17 32.16
N LYS A 370 6.04 6.75 33.27
CA LYS A 370 6.71 7.69 34.19
C LYS A 370 8.09 8.07 33.70
N VAL A 371 8.40 9.37 33.76
CA VAL A 371 9.71 9.91 33.38
C VAL A 371 10.15 11.04 34.31
N TRP A 372 11.46 11.20 34.46
CA TRP A 372 12.09 12.33 35.13
C TRP A 372 12.89 13.15 34.13
N ILE A 373 12.65 14.46 34.11
CA ILE A 373 13.20 15.38 33.12
C ILE A 373 14.14 16.31 33.82
N VAL A 374 15.40 16.31 33.38
CA VAL A 374 16.40 17.27 33.85
C VAL A 374 16.30 18.51 32.99
N MET A 375 16.00 19.65 33.62
CA MET A 375 15.96 20.95 32.97
C MET A 375 17.12 21.82 33.46
N ASP A 376 17.73 22.58 32.56
CA ASP A 376 18.81 23.52 32.86
C ASP A 376 18.51 24.91 32.31
N ALA A 377 17.90 25.74 33.14
CA ALA A 377 17.61 27.15 32.86
C ALA A 377 18.50 28.09 33.70
N GLY A 378 19.76 27.71 33.92
CA GLY A 378 20.71 28.40 34.82
C GLY A 378 20.74 27.83 36.24
N ALA A 379 19.78 26.97 36.59
CA ALA A 379 19.81 26.08 37.73
C ALA A 379 19.25 24.72 37.30
N VAL A 380 19.87 23.63 37.74
CA VAL A 380 19.42 22.29 37.40
C VAL A 380 18.23 21.92 38.27
N THR A 381 17.13 21.53 37.64
CA THR A 381 15.91 21.08 38.30
C THR A 381 15.42 19.79 37.67
N VAL A 382 14.80 18.93 38.49
CA VAL A 382 14.24 17.65 38.03
C VAL A 382 12.73 17.69 38.17
N TYR A 383 12.05 17.36 37.07
CA TYR A 383 10.60 17.25 37.01
C TYR A 383 10.17 15.80 36.82
N GLU A 384 9.26 15.31 37.64
CA GLU A 384 8.51 14.07 37.39
C GLU A 384 7.32 14.40 36.49
N GLY A 385 7.17 13.63 35.42
CA GLY A 385 6.05 13.73 34.50
C GLY A 385 5.56 12.37 34.03
N GLU A 386 4.39 12.38 33.40
CA GLU A 386 3.74 11.20 32.84
C GLU A 386 3.59 11.36 31.32
N LEU A 387 4.05 10.34 30.58
CA LEU A 387 3.97 10.23 29.13
C LEU A 387 2.80 9.32 28.75
N GLY A 388 1.76 9.92 28.22
CA GLY A 388 0.73 9.26 27.43
C GLY A 388 1.20 8.92 26.02
N THR A 389 0.38 8.10 25.37
CA THR A 389 0.61 7.59 24.02
C THR A 389 0.40 8.68 22.97
N ALA A 390 0.89 8.46 21.75
CA ALA A 390 0.74 9.40 20.64
C ALA A 390 -0.74 9.72 20.32
N GLY A 391 -1.62 8.74 20.53
CA GLY A 391 -3.02 8.80 20.13
C GLY A 391 -3.18 8.98 18.62
N LEU A 392 -4.43 9.23 18.20
CA LEU A 392 -4.74 9.52 16.80
C LEU A 392 -4.03 10.80 16.31
N ARG A 393 -4.00 11.85 17.15
CA ARG A 393 -3.39 13.14 16.80
C ARG A 393 -1.90 12.98 16.50
N GLY A 394 -1.14 12.31 17.38
CA GLY A 394 0.28 12.09 17.19
C GLY A 394 0.57 11.24 15.95
N ALA A 395 -0.23 10.20 15.70
CA ALA A 395 -0.11 9.37 14.49
C ALA A 395 -0.38 10.18 13.21
N MET A 396 -1.42 11.01 13.19
CA MET A 396 -1.73 11.87 12.04
C MET A 396 -0.61 12.85 11.73
N ILE A 397 -0.06 13.51 12.76
CA ILE A 397 1.04 14.45 12.55
C ILE A 397 2.30 13.70 12.07
N GLY A 398 2.69 12.61 12.75
CA GLY A 398 3.89 11.85 12.39
C GLY A 398 3.85 11.28 10.98
N TRP A 399 2.69 10.79 10.53
CA TRP A 399 2.52 10.26 9.18
C TRP A 399 2.45 11.37 8.12
N ASN A 400 1.64 12.42 8.33
CA ASN A 400 1.53 13.53 7.38
C ASN A 400 2.87 14.26 7.23
N ASP A 401 3.59 14.51 8.33
CA ASP A 401 4.94 15.07 8.27
C ASP A 401 5.85 14.17 7.44
N GLY A 402 5.76 12.85 7.58
CA GLY A 402 6.53 11.89 6.78
C GLY A 402 6.23 11.95 5.28
N VAL A 403 4.95 12.04 4.91
CA VAL A 403 4.50 12.07 3.51
C VAL A 403 4.80 13.41 2.84
N PHE A 404 4.63 14.53 3.56
CA PHE A 404 4.67 15.86 2.98
C PHE A 404 5.90 16.69 3.35
N GLN A 405 6.87 16.12 4.09
CA GLN A 405 8.12 16.82 4.43
C GLN A 405 8.81 17.43 3.20
N GLY A 406 8.80 16.74 2.05
CA GLY A 406 9.44 17.20 0.82
C GLY A 406 8.86 18.50 0.27
N TRP A 407 7.67 18.93 0.72
CA TRP A 407 7.05 20.19 0.29
C TRP A 407 7.61 21.42 1.03
N GLY A 408 8.44 21.22 2.06
CA GLY A 408 9.12 22.29 2.79
C GLY A 408 8.16 23.37 3.29
N ASN A 409 8.41 24.62 2.90
CA ASN A 409 7.64 25.79 3.33
C ASN A 409 6.16 25.74 2.93
N THR A 410 5.80 25.01 1.88
CA THR A 410 4.39 24.86 1.48
C THR A 410 3.60 24.06 2.52
N TYR A 411 4.25 23.08 3.17
CA TYR A 411 3.61 22.25 4.19
C TYR A 411 3.81 22.80 5.61
N PHE A 412 5.04 23.18 5.96
CA PHE A 412 5.34 23.70 7.31
C PHE A 412 5.03 25.19 7.49
N GLY A 413 4.67 25.90 6.42
CA GLY A 413 4.60 27.36 6.39
C GLY A 413 5.97 28.00 6.17
N SER A 414 5.98 29.21 5.60
CA SER A 414 7.18 30.04 5.57
C SER A 414 7.38 30.69 6.93
N TRP A 415 8.36 30.21 7.68
CA TRP A 415 8.86 30.94 8.84
C TRP A 415 9.73 32.07 8.28
N ALA A 416 9.28 33.33 8.42
CA ALA A 416 10.18 34.46 8.25
C ALA A 416 11.27 34.31 9.32
N VAL A 417 12.50 34.04 8.88
CA VAL A 417 13.70 34.09 9.74
C VAL A 417 13.99 35.53 10.08
#